data_AF-A0A1W1CP77-F1
#
_entry.id   AF-A0A1W1CP77-F1
#
_cell.length_a   1.000
_cell.length_b   1.000
_cell.length_c   1.000
_cell.angle_alpha   90.00
_cell.angle_beta   90.00
_cell.angle_gamma   90.00
#
_symmetry.space_group_name_H-M   'P 1'
#
loop_
_entity.id
_entity.type
_entity.pdbx_description
1 polymer ?
#
loop_
_entity_poly.entity_id
_entity_poly.type
_entity_poly.pdbx_seq_one_letter_code
_entity_poly.pdbx_strand_id
1 'polypeptide(L)'
;MKILMVSLDYPPTAGGIAAHVYELSHAIKNQGHEVSVITLNVKDQWKKYEDDNGVQVYRISLKGIGLTYGFEINRFIKKHIRKYGKPDIIHMHGMRPLEFYNIAGIPLVYTNHTSGFLKRVQKGGYRVLLMKKLFNKADLILAPSEELLDIPFDVRAKKVFISNGVIAQKFQRDELKRKELREALNYNDTDIVAIITRRMVWKNGVEFLAKATQYIKNKKLKILFIGDGEEKEKIVEHFEKNYQKLGGNSKILVVEKFDWSMIA
;
A
#
# COMPACT_ATOMS: atom_id res chain seq x y z
N MET A 1 -5.05 -22.10 12.81
CA MET A 1 -6.11 -21.09 13.02
C MET A 1 -6.75 -20.74 11.69
N LYS A 2 -8.01 -20.32 11.70
CA LYS A 2 -8.76 -19.76 10.57
C LYS A 2 -8.79 -18.24 10.67
N ILE A 3 -8.18 -17.56 9.71
CA ILE A 3 -8.01 -16.11 9.73
C ILE A 3 -8.74 -15.51 8.52
N LEU A 4 -9.67 -14.60 8.80
CA LEU A 4 -10.37 -13.84 7.77
C LEU A 4 -9.79 -12.43 7.68
N MET A 5 -9.01 -12.17 6.63
CA MET A 5 -8.52 -10.84 6.32
C MET A 5 -9.55 -10.07 5.49
N VAL A 6 -9.73 -8.78 5.80
CA VAL A 6 -10.63 -7.89 5.05
C VAL A 6 -9.86 -6.65 4.64
N SER A 7 -9.66 -6.48 3.33
CA SER A 7 -8.92 -5.36 2.75
C SER A 7 -9.52 -4.94 1.43
N LEU A 8 -9.70 -3.63 1.22
CA LEU A 8 -10.18 -3.12 -0.07
C LEU A 8 -9.08 -3.08 -1.14
N ASP A 9 -7.84 -3.31 -0.71
CA ASP A 9 -6.65 -3.34 -1.53
C ASP A 9 -6.04 -4.75 -1.46
N TYR A 10 -6.00 -5.42 -2.60
CA TYR A 10 -5.32 -6.70 -2.83
C TYR A 10 -4.95 -6.77 -4.31
N PRO A 11 -3.84 -7.44 -4.71
CA PRO A 11 -3.51 -7.63 -6.12
C PRO A 11 -4.73 -8.13 -6.90
N PRO A 12 -4.91 -7.79 -8.18
CA PRO A 12 -4.00 -7.03 -9.02
C PRO A 12 -4.11 -5.50 -8.85
N THR A 13 -4.85 -5.00 -7.85
CA THR A 13 -4.79 -3.58 -7.49
C THR A 13 -3.37 -3.22 -7.04
N ALA A 14 -2.79 -2.18 -7.64
CA ALA A 14 -1.46 -1.72 -7.29
C ALA A 14 -1.48 -0.83 -6.03
N GLY A 15 -0.55 -1.06 -5.10
CA GLY A 15 -0.38 -0.21 -3.93
C GLY A 15 0.31 -0.92 -2.76
N GLY A 16 0.85 -0.13 -1.83
CA GLY A 16 1.56 -0.67 -0.66
C GLY A 16 0.67 -1.52 0.26
N ILE A 17 -0.61 -1.15 0.42
CA ILE A 17 -1.56 -1.94 1.21
C ILE A 17 -1.86 -3.27 0.52
N ALA A 18 -2.08 -3.26 -0.80
CA ALA A 18 -2.32 -4.47 -1.57
C ALA A 18 -1.12 -5.44 -1.47
N ALA A 19 0.10 -4.95 -1.67
CA ALA A 19 1.31 -5.74 -1.50
C ALA A 19 1.45 -6.27 -0.06
N HIS A 20 1.24 -5.42 0.96
CA HIS A 20 1.31 -5.83 2.36
C HIS A 20 0.32 -6.95 2.68
N VAL A 21 -0.95 -6.83 2.28
CA VAL A 21 -1.98 -7.84 2.57
C VAL A 21 -1.67 -9.15 1.85
N TYR A 22 -1.23 -9.08 0.59
CA TYR A 22 -0.79 -10.24 -0.17
C TYR A 22 0.35 -10.97 0.56
N GLU A 23 1.47 -10.30 0.79
CA GLU A 23 2.65 -10.94 1.38
C GLU A 23 2.37 -11.44 2.80
N LEU A 24 1.59 -10.70 3.60
CA LEU A 24 1.19 -11.12 4.94
C LEU A 24 0.27 -12.36 4.90
N SER A 25 -0.72 -12.39 4.02
CA SER A 25 -1.64 -13.54 3.90
C SER A 25 -0.89 -14.83 3.53
N HIS A 26 0.08 -14.73 2.61
CA HIS A 26 0.91 -15.86 2.20
C HIS A 26 1.88 -16.28 3.31
N ALA A 27 2.49 -15.33 4.01
CA ALA A 27 3.37 -15.63 5.15
C ALA A 27 2.61 -16.35 6.28
N ILE A 28 1.42 -15.87 6.64
CA ILE A 28 0.55 -16.51 7.64
C ILE A 28 0.12 -17.90 7.18
N LYS A 29 -0.27 -18.06 5.91
CA LYS A 29 -0.62 -19.37 5.34
C LYS A 29 0.56 -20.34 5.39
N ASN A 30 1.77 -19.89 5.07
CA ASN A 30 2.97 -20.72 5.09
C ASN A 30 3.40 -21.13 6.51
N GLN A 31 2.88 -20.47 7.54
CA GLN A 31 3.00 -20.90 8.94
C GLN A 31 1.94 -21.96 9.34
N GLY A 32 1.13 -22.45 8.39
CA GLY A 32 0.15 -23.52 8.62
C GLY A 32 -1.25 -23.04 9.01
N HIS A 33 -1.56 -21.76 8.83
CA HIS A 33 -2.89 -21.21 9.10
C HIS A 33 -3.78 -21.23 7.84
N GLU A 34 -5.08 -21.37 8.03
CA GLU A 34 -6.07 -21.20 6.95
C GLU A 34 -6.37 -19.71 6.80
N VAL A 35 -6.12 -19.15 5.61
CA VAL A 35 -6.30 -17.72 5.34
C VAL A 35 -7.31 -17.49 4.24
N SER A 36 -8.31 -16.66 4.54
CA SER A 36 -9.25 -16.14 3.55
C SER A 36 -9.14 -14.62 3.48
N VAL A 37 -9.26 -14.06 2.28
CA VAL A 37 -9.22 -12.61 2.04
C VAL A 37 -10.53 -12.18 1.39
N ILE A 38 -11.26 -11.25 2.00
CA ILE A 38 -12.36 -10.52 1.34
C ILE A 38 -11.79 -9.20 0.81
N THR A 39 -11.92 -8.98 -0.49
CA THR A 39 -11.40 -7.79 -1.16
C THR A 39 -12.33 -7.21 -2.22
N LEU A 40 -12.02 -6.01 -2.73
CA LEU A 40 -12.85 -5.31 -3.71
C LEU A 40 -12.61 -5.84 -5.13
N ASN A 41 -13.70 -6.06 -5.85
CA ASN A 41 -13.65 -6.22 -7.30
C ASN A 41 -13.69 -4.84 -7.96
N VAL A 42 -12.55 -4.34 -8.45
CA VAL A 42 -12.43 -3.00 -9.07
C VAL A 42 -12.73 -3.03 -10.57
N LYS A 43 -12.47 -4.16 -11.24
CA LYS A 43 -12.73 -4.33 -12.67
C LYS A 43 -13.63 -5.55 -12.84
N ASP A 44 -14.79 -5.38 -13.46
CA ASP A 44 -15.81 -6.44 -13.56
C ASP A 44 -15.30 -7.77 -14.16
N GLN A 45 -14.22 -7.71 -14.95
CA GLN A 45 -13.53 -8.88 -15.51
C GLN A 45 -12.73 -9.74 -14.51
N TRP A 46 -12.48 -9.28 -13.27
CA TRP A 46 -11.72 -10.08 -12.30
C TRP A 46 -12.58 -11.21 -11.70
N LYS A 47 -11.94 -12.34 -11.42
CA LYS A 47 -12.59 -13.51 -10.82
C LYS A 47 -13.16 -13.15 -9.45
N LYS A 48 -14.43 -13.48 -9.21
CA LYS A 48 -15.08 -13.27 -7.90
C LYS A 48 -14.49 -14.14 -6.78
N TYR A 49 -13.87 -15.26 -7.16
CA TYR A 49 -13.16 -16.16 -6.28
C TYR A 49 -11.93 -16.71 -6.99
N GLU A 50 -10.84 -16.84 -6.25
CA GLU A 50 -9.65 -17.56 -6.68
C GLU A 50 -8.91 -18.17 -5.48
N ASP A 51 -8.28 -19.31 -5.73
CA ASP A 51 -7.25 -19.86 -4.86
C ASP A 51 -5.91 -19.28 -5.31
N ASP A 52 -5.39 -18.34 -4.54
CA ASP A 52 -4.09 -17.72 -4.75
C ASP A 52 -3.07 -18.48 -3.88
N ASN A 53 -2.48 -19.55 -4.43
CA ASN A 53 -1.45 -20.37 -3.79
C ASN A 53 -1.77 -20.86 -2.35
N GLY A 54 -3.04 -21.19 -2.11
CA GLY A 54 -3.59 -21.64 -0.83
C GLY A 54 -4.29 -20.55 -0.03
N VAL A 55 -4.21 -19.28 -0.44
CA VAL A 55 -4.99 -18.18 0.13
C VAL A 55 -6.32 -18.06 -0.61
N GLN A 56 -7.43 -18.15 0.12
CA GLN A 56 -8.77 -18.15 -0.47
C GLN A 56 -9.26 -16.70 -0.65
N VAL A 57 -9.26 -16.19 -1.88
CA VAL A 57 -9.57 -14.79 -2.17
C VAL A 57 -11.00 -14.65 -2.69
N TYR A 58 -11.79 -13.79 -2.06
CA TYR A 58 -13.18 -13.49 -2.41
C TYR A 58 -13.32 -12.02 -2.78
N ARG A 59 -13.55 -11.75 -4.07
CA ARG A 59 -13.72 -10.38 -4.59
C ARG A 59 -15.19 -10.00 -4.63
N ILE A 60 -15.54 -8.93 -3.93
CA ILE A 60 -16.90 -8.43 -3.82
C ILE A 60 -17.05 -7.16 -4.64
N SER A 61 -18.10 -7.09 -5.47
CA SER A 61 -18.51 -5.85 -6.12
C SER A 61 -19.41 -5.09 -5.16
N LEU A 62 -19.06 -3.84 -4.87
CA LEU A 62 -19.81 -2.98 -3.96
C LEU A 62 -20.61 -2.00 -4.81
N LYS A 63 -21.94 -2.04 -4.68
CA LYS A 63 -22.86 -1.25 -5.52
C LYS A 63 -23.25 0.07 -4.86
N GLY A 64 -23.08 0.16 -3.54
CA GLY A 64 -23.43 1.32 -2.75
C GLY A 64 -22.37 2.43 -2.70
N ILE A 65 -22.82 3.65 -2.40
CA ILE A 65 -22.00 4.83 -2.12
C ILE A 65 -22.05 5.14 -0.62
N GLY A 66 -20.90 5.51 -0.03
CA GLY A 66 -20.84 5.96 1.37
C GLY A 66 -21.16 4.86 2.38
N LEU A 67 -22.16 5.08 3.25
CA LEU A 67 -22.51 4.16 4.36
C LEU A 67 -22.94 2.76 3.89
N THR A 68 -23.56 2.68 2.71
CA THR A 68 -24.07 1.43 2.11
C THR A 68 -22.96 0.41 1.83
N TYR A 69 -21.76 0.91 1.52
CA TYR A 69 -20.53 0.13 1.35
C TYR A 69 -20.22 -0.77 2.56
N GLY A 70 -20.41 -0.21 3.75
CA GLY A 70 -20.17 -0.90 5.01
C GLY A 70 -21.13 -2.05 5.29
N PHE A 71 -22.43 -1.82 5.03
CA PHE A 71 -23.44 -2.86 5.20
C PHE A 71 -23.21 -4.04 4.25
N GLU A 72 -22.82 -3.74 3.00
CA GLU A 72 -22.46 -4.77 2.03
C GLU A 72 -21.27 -5.61 2.51
N ILE A 73 -20.19 -4.99 2.99
CA ILE A 73 -19.03 -5.72 3.54
C ILE A 73 -19.44 -6.64 4.68
N ASN A 74 -20.21 -6.15 5.67
CA ASN A 74 -20.66 -6.98 6.77
C ASN A 74 -21.53 -8.16 6.29
N ARG A 75 -22.40 -7.94 5.30
CA ARG A 75 -23.19 -9.00 4.69
C ARG A 75 -22.31 -10.06 4.05
N PHE A 76 -21.24 -9.66 3.36
CA PHE A 76 -20.27 -10.59 2.79
C PHE A 76 -19.48 -11.35 3.87
N ILE A 77 -19.05 -10.68 4.94
CA ILE A 77 -18.40 -11.34 6.08
C ILE A 77 -19.35 -12.38 6.71
N LYS A 78 -20.60 -12.01 7.01
CA LYS A 78 -21.61 -12.94 7.56
C LYS A 78 -21.89 -14.12 6.62
N LYS A 79 -21.98 -13.86 5.31
CA LYS A 79 -22.15 -14.92 4.31
C LYS A 79 -20.95 -15.87 4.27
N HIS A 80 -19.74 -15.34 4.35
CA HIS A 80 -18.51 -16.12 4.41
C HIS A 80 -18.49 -17.00 5.67
N ILE A 81 -18.75 -16.42 6.85
CA ILE A 81 -18.84 -17.13 8.13
C ILE A 81 -19.87 -18.26 8.08
N ARG A 82 -21.07 -18.01 7.53
CA ARG A 82 -22.11 -19.03 7.42
C ARG A 82 -21.71 -20.18 6.49
N LYS A 83 -20.93 -19.90 5.44
CA LYS A 83 -20.56 -20.90 4.43
C LYS A 83 -19.34 -21.72 4.83
N TYR A 84 -18.34 -21.09 5.44
CA TYR A 84 -17.02 -21.70 5.68
C TYR A 84 -16.69 -21.88 7.17
N GLY A 85 -17.59 -21.45 8.05
CA GLY A 85 -17.42 -21.51 9.49
C GLY A 85 -16.89 -20.22 10.10
N LYS A 86 -16.93 -20.15 11.43
CA LYS A 86 -16.45 -19.01 12.21
C LYS A 86 -14.91 -18.95 12.18
N PRO A 87 -14.29 -17.83 11.78
CA PRO A 87 -12.85 -17.65 11.91
C PRO A 87 -12.46 -17.42 13.37
N ASP A 88 -11.22 -17.74 13.72
CA ASP A 88 -10.63 -17.45 15.01
C ASP A 88 -10.37 -15.96 15.18
N ILE A 89 -10.00 -15.28 14.08
CA ILE A 89 -9.70 -13.84 14.04
C ILE A 89 -10.22 -13.22 12.74
N ILE A 90 -10.74 -12.00 12.83
CA ILE A 90 -10.92 -11.11 11.68
C ILE A 90 -9.82 -10.05 11.71
N HIS A 91 -9.06 -9.92 10.61
CA HIS A 91 -7.99 -8.95 10.48
C HIS A 91 -8.34 -7.89 9.42
N MET A 92 -8.63 -6.69 9.89
CA MET A 92 -9.09 -5.56 9.09
C MET A 92 -7.91 -4.68 8.65
N HIS A 93 -7.82 -4.41 7.35
CA HIS A 93 -6.80 -3.52 6.78
C HIS A 93 -7.43 -2.23 6.23
N GLY A 94 -7.03 -1.11 6.82
CA GLY A 94 -7.53 0.21 6.44
C GLY A 94 -8.84 0.59 7.13
N MET A 95 -9.10 1.90 7.18
CA MET A 95 -10.17 2.47 8.01
C MET A 95 -11.57 2.25 7.42
N ARG A 96 -11.71 2.25 6.10
CA ARG A 96 -13.02 2.11 5.41
C ARG A 96 -13.77 0.83 5.77
N PRO A 97 -13.20 -0.39 5.68
CA PRO A 97 -13.93 -1.59 6.05
C PRO A 97 -14.21 -1.68 7.56
N LEU A 98 -13.44 -0.96 8.39
CA LEU A 98 -13.70 -0.84 9.84
C LEU A 98 -14.90 0.08 10.16
N GLU A 99 -15.14 1.14 9.37
CA GLU A 99 -16.14 2.21 9.65
C GLU A 99 -17.52 1.63 10.04
N PHE A 100 -17.92 0.54 9.38
CA PHE A 100 -19.24 -0.09 9.59
C PHE A 100 -19.18 -1.50 10.14
N TYR A 101 -18.01 -2.01 10.49
CA TYR A 101 -17.86 -3.35 11.07
C TYR A 101 -18.79 -3.55 12.28
N ASN A 102 -19.54 -4.66 12.29
CA ASN A 102 -20.51 -5.00 13.34
C ASN A 102 -20.58 -6.51 13.66
N ILE A 103 -19.53 -7.27 13.33
CA ILE A 103 -19.50 -8.70 13.64
C ILE A 103 -19.11 -8.88 15.11
N ALA A 104 -19.98 -9.52 15.88
CA ALA A 104 -19.78 -9.77 17.30
C ALA A 104 -19.20 -11.17 17.55
N GLY A 105 -18.52 -11.32 18.69
CA GLY A 105 -18.05 -12.62 19.19
C GLY A 105 -16.86 -13.22 18.44
N ILE A 106 -16.15 -12.44 17.63
CA ILE A 106 -14.89 -12.81 16.96
C ILE A 106 -13.87 -11.70 17.23
N PRO A 107 -12.67 -12.03 17.73
CA PRO A 107 -11.59 -11.07 17.91
C PRO A 107 -11.27 -10.29 16.63
N LEU A 108 -11.20 -8.96 16.75
CA LEU A 108 -10.91 -8.04 15.66
C LEU A 108 -9.51 -7.44 15.81
N VAL A 109 -8.63 -7.76 14.86
CA VAL A 109 -7.35 -7.09 14.68
C VAL A 109 -7.51 -6.02 13.61
N TYR A 110 -6.98 -4.83 13.84
CA TYR A 110 -7.00 -3.72 12.88
C TYR A 110 -5.58 -3.22 12.60
N THR A 111 -5.14 -3.21 11.34
CA THR A 111 -3.90 -2.53 10.94
C THR A 111 -4.20 -1.15 10.37
N ASN A 112 -3.69 -0.11 11.04
CA ASN A 112 -3.76 1.27 10.59
C ASN A 112 -2.71 1.55 9.52
N HIS A 113 -3.15 1.68 8.27
CA HIS A 113 -2.29 1.96 7.11
C HIS A 113 -2.25 3.42 6.66
N THR A 114 -3.09 4.30 7.23
CA THR A 114 -3.44 5.56 6.55
C THR A 114 -3.00 6.82 7.29
N SER A 115 -2.18 7.65 6.66
CA SER A 115 -1.95 9.03 7.09
C SER A 115 -3.20 9.91 6.97
N GLY A 116 -4.24 9.45 6.26
CA GLY A 116 -5.56 10.09 6.26
C GLY A 116 -6.20 10.13 7.65
N PHE A 117 -5.86 9.18 8.53
CA PHE A 117 -6.20 9.22 9.96
C PHE A 117 -5.62 10.48 10.61
N LEU A 118 -4.31 10.73 10.46
CA LEU A 118 -3.63 11.89 11.04
C LEU A 118 -4.25 13.20 10.57
N LYS A 119 -4.58 13.30 9.27
CA LYS A 119 -5.27 14.48 8.73
C LYS A 119 -6.67 14.69 9.34
N ARG A 120 -7.43 13.61 9.61
CA ARG A 120 -8.75 13.71 10.25
C ARG A 120 -8.64 14.12 11.71
N VAL A 121 -7.64 13.61 12.42
CA VAL A 121 -7.28 14.02 13.79
C VAL A 121 -6.91 15.50 13.83
N GLN A 122 -6.01 15.95 12.97
CA GLN A 122 -5.57 17.36 12.91
C GLN A 122 -6.73 18.32 12.66
N LYS A 123 -7.73 17.91 11.86
CA LYS A 123 -8.94 18.70 11.64
C LYS A 123 -9.85 18.82 12.88
N GLY A 124 -9.65 18.00 13.91
CA GLY A 124 -10.34 18.07 15.19
C GLY A 124 -11.86 17.86 15.14
N GLY A 125 -12.51 18.28 16.23
CA GLY A 125 -13.97 18.30 16.38
C GLY A 125 -14.60 16.90 16.44
N TYR A 126 -15.83 16.78 15.91
CA TYR A 126 -16.60 15.52 15.94
C TYR A 126 -15.88 14.33 15.28
N ARG A 127 -14.92 14.59 14.38
CA ARG A 127 -14.14 13.55 13.70
C ARG A 127 -13.32 12.73 14.69
N VAL A 128 -12.75 13.36 15.71
CA VAL A 128 -12.01 12.67 16.77
C VAL A 128 -12.93 11.72 17.54
N LEU A 129 -14.14 12.15 17.87
CA LEU A 129 -15.14 11.30 18.53
C LEU A 129 -15.54 10.09 17.67
N LEU A 130 -15.76 10.30 16.36
CA LEU A 130 -16.07 9.20 15.43
C LEU A 130 -14.91 8.21 15.33
N MET A 131 -13.67 8.71 15.29
CA MET A 131 -12.48 7.87 15.21
C MET A 131 -12.23 7.11 16.51
N LYS A 132 -12.46 7.74 17.67
CA LYS A 132 -12.45 7.07 18.97
C LYS A 132 -13.45 5.91 18.99
N LYS A 133 -14.70 6.15 18.58
CA LYS A 133 -15.72 5.09 18.47
C LYS A 133 -15.29 3.97 17.51
N LEU A 134 -14.68 4.34 16.40
CA LEU A 134 -14.24 3.41 15.38
C LEU A 134 -13.12 2.49 15.85
N PHE A 135 -12.08 3.07 16.46
CA PHE A 135 -10.89 2.33 16.89
C PHE A 135 -11.18 1.45 18.10
N ASN A 136 -12.15 1.83 18.94
CA ASN A 136 -12.64 1.00 20.05
C ASN A 136 -13.43 -0.24 19.61
N LYS A 137 -13.64 -0.47 18.31
CA LYS A 137 -14.17 -1.75 17.81
C LYS A 137 -13.11 -2.86 17.74
N ALA A 138 -11.83 -2.50 17.66
CA ALA A 138 -10.74 -3.45 17.57
C ALA A 138 -10.33 -3.94 18.96
N ASP A 139 -9.92 -5.19 19.06
CA ASP A 139 -9.30 -5.77 20.25
C ASP A 139 -7.79 -5.54 20.25
N LEU A 140 -7.20 -5.48 19.04
CA LEU A 140 -5.78 -5.21 18.80
C LEU A 140 -5.62 -4.24 17.63
N ILE A 141 -4.84 -3.18 17.84
CA ILE A 141 -4.45 -2.21 16.82
C ILE A 141 -2.97 -2.41 16.49
N LEU A 142 -2.70 -2.65 15.22
CA LEU A 142 -1.37 -2.73 14.64
C LEU A 142 -1.07 -1.48 13.83
N ALA A 143 0.18 -1.04 13.81
CA ALA A 143 0.64 0.02 12.92
C ALA A 143 2.06 -0.25 12.41
N PRO A 144 2.36 0.11 11.14
CA PRO A 144 3.67 -0.07 10.54
C PRO A 144 4.67 1.03 10.88
N SER A 145 4.29 2.01 11.70
CA SER A 145 5.14 3.06 12.25
C SER A 145 4.63 3.50 13.62
N GLU A 146 5.53 4.03 14.46
CA GLU A 146 5.15 4.63 15.75
C GLU A 146 4.22 5.83 15.56
N GLU A 147 4.46 6.66 14.53
CA GLU A 147 3.59 7.79 14.17
C GLU A 147 2.12 7.37 13.94
N LEU A 148 1.89 6.21 13.30
CA LEU A 148 0.54 5.70 13.07
C LEU A 148 -0.06 5.01 14.30
N LEU A 149 0.79 4.64 15.27
CA LEU A 149 0.39 4.07 16.55
C LEU A 149 0.06 5.15 17.59
N ASP A 150 0.60 6.35 17.41
CA ASP A 150 0.38 7.52 18.26
C ASP A 150 -1.00 8.14 18.02
N ILE A 151 -2.02 7.40 18.44
CA ILE A 151 -3.41 7.81 18.40
C ILE A 151 -3.68 8.77 19.56
N PRO A 152 -4.05 10.04 19.31
CA PRO A 152 -4.11 11.08 20.35
C PRO A 152 -5.44 11.08 21.13
N PHE A 153 -6.03 9.90 21.30
CA PHE A 153 -7.23 9.68 22.09
C PHE A 153 -7.24 8.25 22.61
N ASP A 154 -7.87 8.05 23.77
CA ASP A 154 -7.89 6.72 24.39
C ASP A 154 -8.64 5.68 23.54
N VAL A 155 -7.99 4.52 23.41
CA VAL A 155 -8.56 3.33 22.79
C VAL A 155 -8.36 2.16 23.75
N ARG A 156 -9.39 1.32 23.90
CA ARG A 156 -9.34 0.13 24.76
C ARG A 156 -8.42 -0.95 24.20
N ALA A 157 -8.27 -0.98 22.88
CA ALA A 157 -7.48 -1.95 22.16
C ALA A 157 -6.00 -1.87 22.58
N LYS A 158 -5.33 -3.02 22.68
CA LYS A 158 -3.88 -3.05 22.78
C LYS A 158 -3.29 -2.46 21.49
N LYS A 159 -2.26 -1.62 21.61
CA LYS A 159 -1.54 -1.02 20.48
C LYS A 159 -0.17 -1.69 20.34
N VAL A 160 0.17 -2.16 19.15
CA VAL A 160 1.46 -2.82 18.87
C VAL A 160 2.04 -2.29 17.55
N PHE A 161 3.28 -1.81 17.61
CA PHE A 161 4.05 -1.49 16.41
C PHE A 161 4.58 -2.78 15.79
N ILE A 162 4.33 -2.97 14.50
CA ILE A 162 4.90 -4.05 13.68
C ILE A 162 5.27 -3.46 12.33
N SER A 163 6.56 -3.28 12.07
CA SER A 163 7.05 -2.82 10.78
C SER A 163 6.62 -3.76 9.64
N ASN A 164 6.35 -3.19 8.47
CA ASN A 164 6.14 -4.00 7.28
C ASN A 164 7.41 -4.79 6.94
N GLY A 165 7.23 -6.07 6.59
CA GLY A 165 8.32 -6.90 6.07
C GLY A 165 8.66 -6.57 4.62
N VAL A 166 9.83 -7.04 4.21
CA VAL A 166 10.30 -7.05 2.81
C VAL A 166 10.80 -8.46 2.49
N ILE A 167 10.50 -8.96 1.30
CA ILE A 167 11.11 -10.22 0.83
C ILE A 167 12.52 -9.91 0.38
N ALA A 168 13.49 -10.05 1.28
CA ALA A 168 14.88 -9.70 1.04
C ALA A 168 15.47 -10.41 -0.19
N GLN A 169 15.01 -11.62 -0.50
CA GLN A 169 15.44 -12.38 -1.67
C GLN A 169 15.08 -11.70 -3.01
N LYS A 170 14.05 -10.83 -3.03
CA LYS A 170 13.69 -10.02 -4.22
C LYS A 170 14.60 -8.79 -4.38
N PHE A 171 15.45 -8.46 -3.40
CA PHE A 171 16.29 -7.26 -3.40
C PHE A 171 17.77 -7.61 -3.26
N GLN A 172 18.22 -8.56 -4.09
CA GLN A 172 19.62 -8.96 -4.15
C GLN A 172 20.34 -8.20 -5.26
N ARG A 173 21.63 -7.98 -5.07
CA ARG A 173 22.47 -7.31 -6.07
C ARG A 173 22.73 -8.27 -7.24
N ASP A 174 22.32 -7.87 -8.43
CA ASP A 174 22.54 -8.60 -9.67
C ASP A 174 23.42 -7.74 -10.61
N GLU A 175 24.67 -8.16 -10.80
CA GLU A 175 25.63 -7.44 -11.65
C GLU A 175 25.30 -7.52 -13.14
N LEU A 176 24.70 -8.62 -13.59
CA LEU A 176 24.33 -8.80 -15.00
C LEU A 176 23.18 -7.86 -15.34
N LYS A 177 22.10 -7.87 -14.55
CA LYS A 177 20.99 -6.91 -14.73
C LYS A 177 21.45 -5.47 -14.59
N ARG A 178 22.35 -5.17 -13.65
CA ARG A 178 22.93 -3.83 -13.51
C ARG A 178 23.61 -3.39 -14.81
N LYS A 179 24.42 -4.27 -15.41
CA LYS A 179 25.13 -3.99 -16.66
C LYS A 179 24.14 -3.79 -17.82
N GLU A 180 23.18 -4.70 -17.98
CA GLU A 180 22.14 -4.63 -19.02
C GLU A 180 21.31 -3.34 -18.93
N LEU A 181 20.86 -2.96 -17.73
CA LEU A 181 20.12 -1.72 -17.51
C LEU A 181 20.98 -0.50 -17.84
N ARG A 182 22.27 -0.49 -17.47
CA ARG A 182 23.16 0.64 -17.80
C ARG A 182 23.39 0.77 -19.30
N GLU A 183 23.60 -0.34 -20.00
CA GLU A 183 23.72 -0.37 -21.46
C GLU A 183 22.43 0.13 -22.13
N ALA A 184 21.27 -0.39 -21.74
CA ALA A 184 19.98 0.03 -22.29
C ALA A 184 19.67 1.53 -22.08
N LEU A 185 20.17 2.10 -20.98
CA LEU A 185 19.97 3.51 -20.63
C LEU A 185 21.10 4.42 -21.13
N ASN A 186 22.14 3.87 -21.78
CA ASN A 186 23.38 4.56 -22.17
C ASN A 186 24.07 5.25 -20.98
N TYR A 187 24.17 4.57 -19.84
CA TYR A 187 24.88 5.03 -18.66
C TYR A 187 26.26 4.39 -18.57
N ASN A 188 27.27 5.17 -18.19
CA ASN A 188 28.62 4.68 -17.96
C ASN A 188 28.71 3.96 -16.61
N ASP A 189 29.70 3.09 -16.44
CA ASP A 189 29.91 2.41 -15.15
C ASP A 189 30.22 3.38 -13.99
N THR A 190 30.82 4.52 -14.31
CA THR A 190 31.15 5.58 -13.33
C THR A 190 29.98 6.51 -13.02
N ASP A 191 28.85 6.38 -13.72
CA ASP A 191 27.66 7.18 -13.43
C ASP A 191 27.00 6.71 -12.13
N ILE A 192 26.61 7.70 -11.31
CA ILE A 192 25.81 7.50 -10.11
C ILE A 192 24.34 7.56 -10.51
N VAL A 193 23.59 6.48 -10.29
CA VAL A 193 22.18 6.41 -10.65
C VAL A 193 21.32 6.53 -9.40
N ALA A 194 20.57 7.62 -9.27
CA ALA A 194 19.56 7.77 -8.24
C ALA A 194 18.21 7.27 -8.78
N ILE A 195 17.72 6.19 -8.19
CA ILE A 195 16.45 5.54 -8.57
C ILE A 195 15.35 6.05 -7.65
N ILE A 196 14.25 6.52 -8.22
CA ILE A 196 13.10 7.04 -7.48
C ILE A 196 11.86 6.27 -7.89
N THR A 197 11.30 5.49 -6.95
CA THR A 197 10.17 4.59 -7.21
C THR A 197 8.92 5.04 -6.45
N ARG A 198 8.32 6.16 -6.88
CA ARG A 198 7.19 6.78 -6.18
C ARG A 198 6.10 7.22 -7.14
N ARG A 199 4.84 7.14 -6.70
CA ARG A 199 3.74 7.80 -7.41
C ARG A 199 3.93 9.31 -7.42
N MET A 200 3.66 9.95 -8.54
CA MET A 200 3.71 11.40 -8.72
C MET A 200 2.42 12.04 -8.21
N VAL A 201 2.28 12.08 -6.90
CA VAL A 201 1.15 12.71 -6.18
C VAL A 201 1.71 13.57 -5.06
N TRP A 202 1.00 14.64 -4.70
CA TRP A 202 1.51 15.71 -3.82
C TRP A 202 2.15 15.18 -2.53
N LYS A 203 1.48 14.23 -1.88
CA LYS A 203 1.92 13.65 -0.60
C LYS A 203 3.27 12.92 -0.65
N ASN A 204 3.73 12.52 -1.83
CA ASN A 204 4.99 11.79 -1.99
C ASN A 204 6.19 12.74 -2.14
N GLY A 205 5.94 14.04 -2.31
CA GLY A 205 6.96 15.09 -2.28
C GLY A 205 7.93 15.09 -3.48
N VAL A 206 7.59 14.38 -4.56
CA VAL A 206 8.46 14.26 -5.74
C VAL A 206 8.74 15.62 -6.38
N GLU A 207 7.77 16.53 -6.35
CA GLU A 207 7.95 17.91 -6.82
C GLU A 207 9.11 18.63 -6.12
N PHE A 208 9.29 18.42 -4.82
CA PHE A 208 10.38 19.05 -4.07
C PHE A 208 11.74 18.49 -4.51
N LEU A 209 11.82 17.19 -4.77
CA LEU A 209 13.02 16.59 -5.35
C LEU A 209 13.31 17.18 -6.73
N ALA A 210 12.30 17.28 -7.61
CA ALA A 210 12.43 17.90 -8.92
C ALA A 210 12.95 19.34 -8.83
N LYS A 211 12.43 20.14 -7.91
CA LYS A 211 12.91 21.50 -7.64
C LYS A 211 14.33 21.54 -7.06
N ALA A 212 14.68 20.59 -6.19
CA ALA A 212 16.00 20.53 -5.56
C ALA A 212 17.12 20.21 -6.56
N THR A 213 16.80 19.54 -7.69
CA THR A 213 17.80 19.19 -8.71
C THR A 213 18.55 20.41 -9.27
N GLN A 214 17.96 21.61 -9.24
CA GLN A 214 18.64 22.85 -9.69
C GLN A 214 19.90 23.19 -8.88
N TYR A 215 20.01 22.68 -7.65
CA TYR A 215 21.16 22.91 -6.77
C TYR A 215 22.23 21.83 -6.89
N ILE A 216 21.94 20.73 -7.59
CA ILE A 216 22.90 19.67 -7.85
C ILE A 216 23.83 20.13 -8.96
N LYS A 217 25.13 19.85 -8.85
CA LYS A 217 26.14 20.19 -9.88
C LYS A 217 26.93 18.97 -10.39
N ASN A 218 26.56 17.77 -9.94
CA ASN A 218 27.28 16.55 -10.29
C ASN A 218 26.83 15.99 -11.65
N LYS A 219 27.68 16.14 -12.67
CA LYS A 219 27.41 15.65 -14.03
C LYS A 219 27.32 14.12 -14.17
N LYS A 220 27.89 13.38 -13.21
CA LYS A 220 27.82 11.91 -13.15
C LYS A 220 26.49 11.42 -12.56
N LEU A 221 25.68 12.30 -11.97
CA LEU A 221 24.39 11.91 -11.43
C LEU A 221 23.37 11.74 -12.56
N LYS A 222 22.74 10.56 -12.61
CA LYS A 222 21.60 10.23 -13.45
C LYS A 222 20.40 9.96 -12.55
N ILE A 223 19.25 10.52 -12.89
CA ILE A 223 18.01 10.28 -12.15
C ILE A 223 17.11 9.37 -12.99
N LEU A 224 16.83 8.18 -12.47
CA LEU A 224 15.87 7.25 -13.04
C LEU A 224 14.58 7.31 -12.21
N PHE A 225 13.52 7.85 -12.80
CA PHE A 225 12.24 7.97 -12.12
C PHE A 225 11.25 6.91 -12.61
N ILE A 226 10.74 6.11 -11.69
CA ILE A 226 9.81 5.03 -11.99
C ILE A 226 8.52 5.26 -11.20
N GLY A 227 7.47 5.67 -11.89
CA GLY A 227 6.16 5.88 -11.27
C GLY A 227 5.28 6.82 -12.08
N ASP A 228 4.00 6.80 -11.74
CA ASP A 228 2.95 7.56 -12.41
C ASP A 228 2.09 8.32 -11.38
N GLY A 229 1.27 9.27 -11.84
CA GLY A 229 0.33 10.00 -10.99
C GLY A 229 -0.15 11.32 -11.58
N GLU A 230 -1.13 11.92 -10.91
CA GLU A 230 -1.81 13.15 -11.35
C GLU A 230 -0.88 14.36 -11.52
N GLU A 231 0.27 14.39 -10.83
CA GLU A 231 1.25 15.48 -10.93
C GLU A 231 2.36 15.20 -11.96
N LYS A 232 2.23 14.17 -12.79
CA LYS A 232 3.29 13.70 -13.68
C LYS A 232 3.85 14.79 -14.58
N GLU A 233 2.99 15.44 -15.35
CA GLU A 233 3.39 16.47 -16.32
C GLU A 233 4.18 17.60 -15.66
N LYS A 234 3.63 18.16 -14.58
CA LYS A 234 4.27 19.23 -13.79
C LYS A 234 5.63 18.81 -13.23
N ILE A 235 5.75 17.59 -12.71
CA ILE A 235 6.99 17.08 -12.12
C ILE A 235 8.05 16.88 -13.21
N VAL A 236 7.67 16.32 -14.36
CA VAL A 236 8.56 16.15 -15.51
C VAL A 236 9.07 17.49 -16.00
N GLU A 237 8.20 18.50 -16.15
CA GLU A 237 8.59 19.86 -16.54
C GLU A 237 9.63 20.45 -15.57
N HIS A 238 9.41 20.32 -14.26
CA HIS A 238 10.38 20.78 -13.26
C HIS A 238 11.72 20.07 -13.37
N PHE A 239 11.73 18.76 -13.58
CA PHE A 239 12.96 18.03 -13.77
C PHE A 239 13.67 18.49 -15.05
N GLU A 240 12.99 18.58 -16.20
CA GLU A 240 13.58 19.00 -17.47
C GLU A 240 14.17 20.41 -17.40
N LYS A 241 13.41 21.37 -16.85
CA LYS A 241 13.86 22.76 -16.65
C LYS A 241 15.13 22.86 -15.81
N ASN A 242 15.23 22.03 -14.78
CA ASN A 242 16.36 22.08 -13.85
C ASN A 242 17.55 21.22 -14.33
N TYR A 243 17.31 20.14 -15.07
CA TYR A 243 18.36 19.24 -15.56
C TYR A 243 19.18 19.80 -16.72
N GLN A 244 18.62 20.70 -17.54
CA GLN A 244 19.42 21.38 -18.58
C GLN A 244 20.62 22.13 -17.97
N LYS A 245 20.52 22.58 -16.71
CA LYS A 245 21.61 23.24 -15.97
C LYS A 245 22.70 22.29 -15.48
N LEU A 246 22.48 20.97 -15.51
CA LEU A 246 23.43 19.94 -15.07
C LEU A 246 24.46 19.55 -16.15
N GLY A 247 24.37 20.08 -17.38
CA GLY A 247 25.49 20.06 -18.34
C GLY A 247 25.93 18.68 -18.85
N GLY A 248 24.98 17.78 -19.14
CA GLY A 248 25.23 16.53 -19.84
C GLY A 248 23.94 15.77 -20.17
N ASN A 249 23.97 14.92 -21.20
CA ASN A 249 22.88 14.03 -21.68
C ASN A 249 22.26 13.23 -20.55
N SER A 250 21.28 13.81 -19.87
CA SER A 250 20.67 13.21 -18.69
C SER A 250 19.20 13.05 -18.99
N LYS A 251 18.84 11.81 -19.30
CA LYS A 251 17.48 11.43 -19.64
C LYS A 251 16.74 11.13 -18.34
N ILE A 252 15.66 11.87 -18.08
CA ILE A 252 14.63 11.42 -17.14
C ILE A 252 13.81 10.40 -17.90
N LEU A 253 13.97 9.14 -17.56
CA LEU A 253 13.18 8.07 -18.14
C LEU A 253 12.01 7.81 -17.21
N VAL A 254 10.85 8.37 -17.57
CA VAL A 254 9.58 8.05 -16.91
C VAL A 254 9.04 6.78 -17.56
N VAL A 255 9.21 5.65 -16.88
CA VAL A 255 8.69 4.37 -17.37
C VAL A 255 7.20 4.29 -17.04
N GLU A 256 6.35 4.26 -18.07
CA GLU A 256 4.88 4.30 -17.94
C GLU A 256 4.26 2.97 -17.49
N LYS A 257 4.94 1.84 -17.72
CA LYS A 257 4.53 0.51 -17.26
C LYS A 257 5.63 -0.13 -16.43
N PHE A 258 5.30 -0.37 -15.18
CA PHE A 258 6.21 -0.95 -14.20
C PHE A 258 6.32 -2.46 -14.39
N ASP A 259 7.47 -2.93 -14.88
CA ASP A 259 7.88 -4.30 -14.68
C ASP A 259 8.67 -4.40 -13.38
N TRP A 260 8.21 -5.23 -12.44
CA TRP A 260 8.88 -5.47 -11.17
C TRP A 260 10.29 -6.04 -11.35
N SER A 261 10.59 -6.64 -12.51
CA SER A 261 11.92 -7.10 -12.89
C SER A 261 12.96 -5.98 -13.01
N MET A 262 12.54 -4.71 -13.15
CA MET A 262 13.46 -3.57 -13.28
C MET A 262 14.06 -3.09 -11.95
N ILE A 263 13.57 -3.58 -10.81
CA ILE A 263 14.00 -3.17 -9.46
C ILE A 263 14.60 -4.34 -8.68
N ALA A 264 14.27 -5.57 -9.09
CA ALA A 264 14.67 -6.83 -8.45
C ALA A 264 15.76 -7.55 -9.25
#